data_AF-A0A950SD52-F1
#
_entry.id   AF-A0A950SD52-F1
#
_cell.length_a   1.000
_cell.length_b   1.000
_cell.length_c   1.000
_cell.angle_alpha   90.00
_cell.angle_beta   90.00
_cell.angle_gamma   90.00
#
_symmetry.space_group_name_H-M   'P 1'
#
loop_
_entity.id
_entity.type
_entity.pdbx_description
1 polymer ?
#
loop_
_entity_poly.entity_id
_entity_poly.type
_entity_poly.pdbx_seq_one_letter_code
_entity_poly.pdbx_strand_id
1 'polypeptide(L)'
;MSDTPVGGVSKGVSPPDPAVVLTQSDELAARFGAALNEAIALIPQWEARHSETKAFVQKYTSFSNDVISSTIAAVEANPELANTKKFDVAEARAALQFLNAFRPIIDQVDELRTNLRFTYFARKARVIADALQTYAIANGIGRDPSSASVAAHAANIKRDLRRPRKKEKKTPSTPTTPV
;
A
#
# COMPACT_ATOMS: atom_id res chain seq x y z
N MET A 1 64.09 41.57 3.07
CA MET A 1 62.99 41.47 4.04
C MET A 1 61.78 40.94 3.29
N SER A 2 61.52 39.66 3.51
CA SER A 2 60.39 38.91 3.00
C SER A 2 59.12 39.29 3.78
N ASP A 3 57.97 39.44 3.13
CA ASP A 3 56.78 38.60 3.41
C ASP A 3 55.56 38.95 2.52
N THR A 4 55.29 38.01 1.62
CA THR A 4 54.03 37.32 1.25
C THR A 4 52.65 37.94 1.58
N PRO A 5 51.69 37.96 0.62
CA PRO A 5 50.27 38.14 0.87
C PRO A 5 49.57 36.79 1.15
N VAL A 6 48.74 36.70 2.20
CA VAL A 6 47.98 35.48 2.52
C VAL A 6 46.52 35.76 2.85
N GLY A 7 45.63 34.98 2.23
CA GLY A 7 44.29 34.65 2.72
C GLY A 7 43.17 35.44 2.04
N GLY A 8 42.52 34.96 0.99
CA GLY A 8 41.94 33.62 0.87
C GLY A 8 40.49 33.67 1.33
N VAL A 9 39.61 34.24 0.50
CA VAL A 9 38.17 34.25 0.71
C VAL A 9 37.65 32.83 0.48
N SER A 10 37.53 32.06 1.56
CA SER A 10 36.81 30.79 1.53
C SER A 10 35.33 31.05 1.27
N LYS A 11 34.93 30.93 0.00
CA LYS A 11 33.54 30.67 -0.39
C LYS A 11 33.11 29.36 0.27
N GLY A 12 32.50 29.46 1.45
CA GLY A 12 31.82 28.35 2.09
C GLY A 12 30.69 27.87 1.20
N VAL A 13 30.78 26.62 0.79
CA VAL A 13 29.79 25.85 0.02
C VAL A 13 28.41 25.99 0.65
N SER A 14 27.45 26.51 -0.10
CA SER A 14 26.03 26.46 0.27
C SER A 14 25.59 25.01 0.45
N PRO A 15 24.84 24.66 1.52
CA PRO A 15 24.24 23.34 1.64
C PRO A 15 23.31 23.06 0.44
N PRO A 16 23.25 21.81 -0.05
CA PRO A 16 22.36 21.47 -1.15
C PRO A 16 20.91 21.78 -0.77
N ASP A 17 20.22 22.50 -1.65
CA ASP A 17 18.84 22.92 -1.47
C ASP A 17 17.93 21.69 -1.24
N PRO A 18 17.24 21.58 -0.09
CA PRO A 18 16.34 20.46 0.19
C PRO A 18 15.04 20.48 -0.65
N ALA A 19 14.84 21.54 -1.45
CA ALA A 19 13.61 21.75 -2.21
C ALA A 19 13.46 20.85 -3.47
N VAL A 20 14.55 20.29 -4.00
CA VAL A 20 14.53 19.56 -5.29
C VAL A 20 13.91 18.15 -5.18
N VAL A 21 13.78 17.59 -3.98
CA VAL A 21 13.31 16.19 -3.79
C VAL A 21 11.78 16.08 -3.77
N LEU A 22 11.07 17.15 -3.40
CA LEU A 22 9.60 17.16 -3.34
C LEU A 22 8.99 16.94 -4.73
N THR A 23 9.59 17.54 -5.77
CA THR A 23 9.09 17.48 -7.16
C THR A 23 9.29 16.12 -7.82
N GLN A 24 10.43 15.45 -7.61
CA GLN A 24 10.72 14.19 -8.31
C GLN A 24 9.78 13.05 -7.90
N SER A 25 9.42 12.96 -6.61
CA SER A 25 8.52 11.91 -6.12
C SER A 25 7.09 12.15 -6.60
N ASP A 26 6.65 13.41 -6.63
CA ASP A 26 5.33 13.81 -7.11
C ASP A 26 5.18 13.58 -8.62
N GLU A 27 6.20 13.90 -9.41
CA GLU A 27 6.24 13.61 -10.85
C GLU A 27 6.17 12.10 -11.13
N LEU A 28 6.91 11.28 -10.37
CA LEU A 28 6.87 9.83 -10.52
C LEU A 28 5.50 9.26 -10.15
N ALA A 29 4.88 9.75 -9.08
CA ALA A 29 3.54 9.36 -8.68
C ALA A 29 2.49 9.71 -9.76
N ALA A 30 2.60 10.90 -10.36
CA ALA A 30 1.72 11.33 -11.45
C ALA A 30 1.85 10.42 -12.68
N ARG A 31 3.10 10.13 -13.11
CA ARG A 31 3.36 9.23 -14.25
C ARG A 31 2.85 7.81 -13.98
N PHE A 32 3.09 7.29 -12.77
CA PHE A 32 2.60 5.97 -12.39
C PHE A 32 1.06 5.92 -12.35
N GLY A 33 0.41 6.97 -11.84
CA GLY A 33 -1.05 7.09 -11.85
C GLY A 33 -1.63 7.14 -13.26
N ALA A 34 -0.98 7.86 -14.19
CA ALA A 34 -1.37 7.87 -15.60
C ALA A 34 -1.28 6.48 -16.23
N ALA A 35 -0.17 5.77 -16.01
CA ALA A 35 0.01 4.40 -16.51
C ALA A 35 -1.04 3.42 -15.97
N LEU A 36 -1.45 3.56 -14.70
CA LEU A 36 -2.54 2.76 -14.14
C LEU A 36 -3.88 3.06 -14.82
N ASN A 37 -4.17 4.33 -15.11
CA ASN A 37 -5.39 4.70 -15.81
C ASN A 37 -5.42 4.17 -17.26
N GLU A 38 -4.28 4.19 -17.95
CA GLU A 38 -4.13 3.56 -19.26
C GLU A 38 -4.37 2.05 -19.19
N ALA A 39 -3.83 1.38 -18.17
CA ALA A 39 -4.06 -0.05 -17.97
C ALA A 39 -5.54 -0.37 -17.67
N ILE A 40 -6.23 0.47 -16.88
CA ILE A 40 -7.67 0.31 -16.60
C ILE A 40 -8.49 0.44 -17.89
N ALA A 41 -8.11 1.34 -18.80
CA ALA A 41 -8.81 1.53 -20.07
C ALA A 41 -8.76 0.30 -21.00
N LEU A 42 -7.84 -0.64 -20.77
CA LEU A 42 -7.75 -1.90 -21.52
C LEU A 42 -8.75 -2.95 -21.01
N ILE A 43 -9.38 -2.76 -19.85
CA ILE A 43 -10.27 -3.75 -19.25
C ILE A 43 -11.66 -3.62 -19.89
N PRO A 44 -12.13 -4.64 -20.64
CA PRO A 44 -13.46 -4.64 -21.22
C PRO A 44 -14.52 -4.55 -20.10
N GLN A 45 -15.55 -3.73 -20.31
CA GLN A 45 -16.70 -3.61 -19.39
C GLN A 45 -16.28 -3.37 -17.93
N TRP A 46 -15.31 -2.50 -17.70
CA TRP A 46 -14.88 -2.14 -16.36
C TRP A 46 -16.05 -1.66 -15.49
N GLU A 47 -16.35 -2.42 -14.44
CA GLU A 47 -17.34 -2.05 -13.42
C GLU A 47 -16.63 -1.57 -12.16
N ALA A 48 -16.90 -0.31 -11.78
CA ALA A 48 -16.45 0.18 -10.50
C ALA A 48 -17.20 -0.53 -9.37
N ARG A 49 -16.54 -0.73 -8.22
CA ARG A 49 -17.17 -1.33 -7.06
C ARG A 49 -18.31 -0.43 -6.54
N HIS A 50 -19.55 -0.85 -6.73
CA HIS A 50 -20.74 -0.18 -6.19
C HIS A 50 -21.23 -0.88 -4.91
N SER A 51 -21.76 -0.11 -3.95
CA SER A 51 -22.24 -0.64 -2.67
C SER A 51 -23.41 -1.62 -2.83
N GLU A 52 -24.27 -1.39 -3.83
CA GLU A 52 -25.48 -2.16 -4.08
C GLU A 52 -25.17 -3.53 -4.71
N THR A 53 -24.23 -3.59 -5.65
CA THR A 53 -23.83 -4.84 -6.34
C THR A 53 -22.81 -5.65 -5.55
N LYS A 54 -22.11 -5.05 -4.57
CA LYS A 54 -21.09 -5.72 -3.76
C LYS A 54 -21.60 -7.01 -3.11
N ALA A 55 -22.77 -6.98 -2.49
CA ALA A 55 -23.33 -8.15 -1.80
C ALA A 55 -23.64 -9.28 -2.78
N PHE A 56 -24.16 -8.93 -3.96
CA PHE A 56 -24.42 -9.86 -5.04
C PHE A 56 -23.12 -10.52 -5.53
N VAL A 57 -22.12 -9.72 -5.91
CA VAL A 57 -20.82 -10.22 -6.39
C VAL A 57 -20.17 -11.14 -5.35
N GLN A 58 -20.11 -10.71 -4.07
CA GLN A 58 -19.53 -11.53 -3.00
C GLN A 58 -20.20 -12.89 -2.85
N LYS A 59 -21.54 -12.93 -2.93
CA LYS A 59 -22.30 -14.18 -2.80
C LYS A 59 -21.98 -15.20 -3.90
N TYR A 60 -21.73 -14.74 -5.13
CA TYR A 60 -21.53 -15.63 -6.29
C TYR A 60 -20.05 -15.89 -6.61
N THR A 61 -19.13 -15.03 -6.16
CA THR A 61 -17.67 -15.25 -6.35
C THR A 61 -17.08 -16.42 -5.56
N SER A 62 -17.80 -16.97 -4.58
CA SER A 62 -17.32 -18.13 -3.81
C SER A 62 -17.43 -19.46 -4.56
N PHE A 63 -18.20 -19.50 -5.66
CA PHE A 63 -18.35 -20.71 -6.47
C PHE A 63 -17.16 -20.88 -7.42
N SER A 64 -16.79 -22.13 -7.72
CA SER A 64 -15.73 -22.43 -8.70
C SER A 64 -16.18 -22.07 -10.11
N ASN A 65 -15.23 -21.62 -10.93
CA ASN A 65 -15.43 -21.43 -12.38
C ASN A 65 -15.82 -22.75 -13.08
N ASP A 66 -15.47 -23.90 -12.51
CA ASP A 66 -15.84 -25.22 -13.06
C ASP A 66 -17.37 -25.43 -13.12
N VAL A 67 -18.12 -24.75 -12.24
CA VAL A 67 -19.59 -24.76 -12.27
C VAL A 67 -20.10 -24.17 -13.59
N ILE A 68 -19.43 -23.15 -14.14
CA ILE A 68 -19.78 -22.56 -15.44
C ILE A 68 -19.54 -23.59 -16.55
N SER A 69 -18.37 -24.25 -16.56
CA SER A 69 -18.02 -25.24 -17.58
C SER A 69 -18.97 -26.45 -17.58
N SER A 70 -19.28 -26.97 -16.40
CA SER A 70 -20.21 -28.10 -16.24
C SER A 70 -21.64 -27.72 -16.61
N THR A 71 -22.09 -26.50 -16.29
CA THR A 71 -23.42 -26.00 -16.69
C THR A 71 -23.52 -25.84 -18.20
N ILE A 72 -22.47 -25.32 -18.86
CA ILE A 72 -22.39 -25.27 -20.33
C ILE A 72 -22.58 -26.69 -20.91
N ALA A 73 -21.81 -27.66 -20.44
CA ALA A 73 -21.89 -29.03 -20.93
C ALA A 73 -23.28 -29.65 -20.72
N ALA A 74 -23.93 -29.38 -19.58
CA ALA A 74 -25.26 -29.89 -19.28
C ALA A 74 -26.35 -29.26 -20.19
N VAL A 75 -26.28 -27.95 -20.43
CA VAL A 75 -27.24 -27.25 -21.31
C VAL A 75 -27.07 -27.68 -22.77
N GLU A 76 -25.85 -27.93 -23.23
CA GLU A 76 -25.61 -28.42 -24.59
C GLU A 76 -26.02 -29.87 -24.79
N ALA A 77 -25.85 -30.72 -23.77
CA ALA A 77 -26.24 -32.12 -23.84
C ALA A 77 -27.76 -32.35 -23.70
N ASN A 78 -28.49 -31.41 -23.10
CA ASN A 78 -29.92 -31.58 -22.81
C ASN A 78 -30.79 -30.46 -23.44
N PRO A 79 -31.57 -30.78 -24.50
CA PRO A 79 -32.47 -29.82 -25.15
C PRO A 79 -33.52 -29.22 -24.22
N GLU A 80 -33.99 -29.94 -23.19
CA GLU A 80 -34.97 -29.40 -22.24
C GLU A 80 -34.40 -28.23 -21.44
N LEU A 81 -33.12 -28.32 -21.05
CA LEU A 81 -32.41 -27.24 -20.35
C LEU A 81 -32.15 -26.05 -21.28
N ALA A 82 -31.74 -26.30 -22.53
CA ALA A 82 -31.56 -25.26 -23.54
C ALA A 82 -32.85 -24.48 -23.82
N ASN A 83 -34.00 -25.16 -23.83
CA ASN A 83 -35.30 -24.54 -24.09
C ASN A 83 -35.76 -23.58 -23.00
N THR A 84 -35.18 -23.63 -21.79
CA THR A 84 -35.51 -22.70 -20.69
C THR A 84 -35.07 -21.26 -20.97
N LYS A 85 -34.09 -21.06 -21.85
CA LYS A 85 -33.47 -19.76 -22.17
C LYS A 85 -32.97 -18.97 -20.94
N LYS A 86 -32.73 -19.65 -19.81
CA LYS A 86 -32.24 -19.03 -18.57
C LYS A 86 -30.72 -18.91 -18.51
N PHE A 87 -30.02 -19.64 -19.37
CA PHE A 87 -28.56 -19.69 -19.41
C PHE A 87 -28.11 -19.48 -20.86
N ASP A 88 -27.39 -18.38 -21.10
CA ASP A 88 -26.78 -18.12 -22.39
C ASP A 88 -25.40 -18.80 -22.44
N VAL A 89 -25.31 -19.84 -23.26
CA VAL A 89 -24.08 -20.62 -23.42
C VAL A 89 -22.95 -19.81 -24.05
N ALA A 90 -23.28 -18.90 -24.98
CA ALA A 90 -22.27 -18.07 -25.65
C ALA A 90 -21.69 -17.04 -24.68
N GLU A 91 -22.54 -16.37 -23.91
CA GLU A 91 -22.12 -15.43 -22.87
C GLU A 91 -21.30 -16.13 -21.78
N ALA A 92 -21.75 -17.30 -21.32
CA ALA A 92 -21.04 -18.08 -20.30
C ALA A 92 -19.63 -18.51 -20.75
N ARG A 93 -19.46 -18.87 -22.03
CA ARG A 93 -18.12 -19.17 -22.60
C ARG A 93 -17.22 -17.95 -22.62
N ALA A 94 -17.74 -16.81 -23.07
CA ALA A 94 -16.98 -15.56 -23.10
C ALA A 94 -16.55 -15.14 -21.68
N ALA A 95 -17.46 -15.25 -20.71
CA ALA A 95 -17.17 -14.99 -19.31
C ALA A 95 -16.11 -15.93 -18.74
N LEU A 96 -16.20 -17.24 -19.02
CA LEU A 96 -15.19 -18.21 -18.55
C LEU A 96 -13.80 -17.93 -19.14
N GLN A 97 -13.73 -17.58 -20.43
CA GLN A 97 -12.47 -17.19 -21.06
C GLN A 97 -11.88 -15.93 -20.42
N PHE A 98 -12.71 -14.92 -20.16
CA PHE A 98 -12.31 -13.70 -19.47
C PHE A 98 -11.75 -14.00 -18.08
N LEU A 99 -12.47 -14.78 -17.26
CA LEU A 99 -12.06 -15.13 -15.90
C LEU A 99 -10.70 -15.84 -15.88
N ASN A 100 -10.48 -16.77 -16.81
CA ASN A 100 -9.23 -17.51 -16.91
C ASN A 100 -8.07 -16.62 -17.37
N ALA A 101 -8.30 -15.73 -18.35
CA ALA A 101 -7.28 -14.83 -18.87
C ALA A 101 -6.86 -13.75 -17.85
N PHE A 102 -7.82 -13.22 -17.08
CA PHE A 102 -7.57 -12.15 -16.11
C PHE A 102 -7.09 -12.65 -14.75
N ARG A 103 -7.22 -13.94 -14.44
CA ARG A 103 -6.74 -14.51 -13.18
C ARG A 103 -5.27 -14.18 -12.87
N PRO A 104 -4.29 -14.46 -13.76
CA PRO A 104 -2.89 -14.12 -13.50
C PRO A 104 -2.66 -12.61 -13.37
N ILE A 105 -3.44 -11.78 -14.07
CA ILE A 105 -3.35 -10.32 -13.99
C ILE A 105 -3.79 -9.84 -12.60
N ILE A 106 -4.88 -10.39 -12.07
CA ILE A 106 -5.36 -10.08 -10.71
C ILE A 106 -4.28 -10.45 -9.68
N ASP A 107 -3.70 -11.65 -9.78
CA ASP A 107 -2.66 -12.11 -8.87
C ASP A 107 -1.42 -11.18 -8.92
N GLN A 108 -1.01 -10.73 -10.12
CA GLN A 108 0.06 -9.74 -10.29
C GLN A 108 -0.27 -8.36 -9.69
N VAL A 109 -1.50 -7.89 -9.85
CA VAL A 109 -1.94 -6.60 -9.27
C VAL A 109 -1.96 -6.66 -7.74
N ASP A 110 -2.36 -7.79 -7.16
CA ASP A 110 -2.32 -8.00 -5.71
C ASP A 110 -0.89 -8.07 -5.16
N GLU A 111 0.03 -8.70 -5.91
CA GLU A 111 1.45 -8.68 -5.58
C GLU A 111 2.02 -7.26 -5.65
N LEU A 112 1.75 -6.53 -6.74
CA LEU A 112 2.15 -5.14 -6.91
C LEU A 112 1.65 -4.28 -5.75
N ARG A 113 0.38 -4.40 -5.39
CA ARG A 113 -0.23 -3.68 -4.25
C ARG A 113 0.51 -3.99 -2.94
N THR A 114 0.79 -5.27 -2.69
CA THR A 114 1.48 -5.73 -1.48
C THR A 114 2.89 -5.17 -1.40
N ASN A 115 3.65 -5.28 -2.48
CA ASN A 115 5.05 -4.82 -2.57
C ASN A 115 5.16 -3.30 -2.54
N LEU A 116 4.25 -2.57 -3.19
CA LEU A 116 4.20 -1.11 -3.15
C LEU A 116 3.91 -0.62 -1.73
N ARG A 117 2.92 -1.23 -1.06
CA ARG A 117 2.59 -0.91 0.34
C ARG A 117 3.76 -1.20 1.27
N PHE A 118 4.42 -2.35 1.11
CA PHE A 118 5.62 -2.68 1.86
C PHE A 118 6.72 -1.65 1.64
N THR A 119 7.02 -1.28 0.39
CA THR A 119 8.05 -0.30 0.03
C THR A 119 7.79 1.06 0.67
N TYR A 120 6.54 1.54 0.61
CA TYR A 120 6.13 2.79 1.26
C TYR A 120 6.40 2.77 2.77
N PHE A 121 5.95 1.72 3.45
CA PHE A 121 6.15 1.61 4.90
C PHE A 121 7.59 1.30 5.30
N ALA A 122 8.35 0.58 4.48
CA ALA A 122 9.76 0.28 4.73
C ALA A 122 10.60 1.57 4.68
N ARG A 123 10.34 2.46 3.71
CA ARG A 123 10.99 3.78 3.65
C ARG A 123 10.69 4.59 4.91
N LYS A 124 9.42 4.66 5.30
CA LYS A 124 9.02 5.34 6.55
C LYS A 124 9.67 4.73 7.79
N ALA A 125 9.69 3.40 7.89
CA ALA A 125 10.22 2.70 9.06
C ALA A 125 11.70 2.97 9.29
N ARG A 126 12.50 2.99 8.21
CA ARG A 126 13.94 3.33 8.27
C ARG A 126 14.15 4.74 8.83
N VAL A 127 13.48 5.73 8.25
CA VAL A 127 13.59 7.13 8.71
C VAL A 127 13.15 7.29 10.18
N ILE A 128 12.10 6.61 10.61
CA ILE A 128 11.65 6.64 12.01
C ILE A 128 12.64 5.94 12.95
N ALA A 129 13.30 4.86 12.51
CA ALA A 129 14.34 4.20 13.29
C ALA A 129 15.53 5.15 13.52
N ASP A 130 15.98 5.85 12.49
CA ASP A 130 17.06 6.83 12.58
C ASP A 130 16.67 8.03 13.46
N ALA A 131 15.42 8.49 13.36
CA ALA A 131 14.89 9.56 14.21
C ALA A 131 14.86 9.15 15.70
N LEU A 132 14.53 7.89 16.01
CA LEU A 132 14.57 7.36 17.37
C LEU A 132 15.99 7.29 17.93
N GLN A 133 16.96 6.88 17.12
CA GLN A 133 18.38 6.89 17.51
C GLN A 133 18.87 8.32 17.76
N THR A 134 18.52 9.25 16.87
CA THR A 134 18.85 10.67 17.00
C THR A 134 18.26 11.26 18.28
N TYR A 135 17.00 10.94 18.60
CA TYR A 135 16.38 11.33 19.86
C TYR A 135 17.13 10.78 21.08
N ALA A 136 17.53 9.50 21.07
CA ALA A 136 18.25 8.91 22.19
C ALA A 136 19.59 9.62 22.45
N ILE A 137 20.32 9.97 21.39
CA ILE A 137 21.57 10.74 21.46
C ILE A 137 21.30 12.16 21.98
N ALA A 138 20.34 12.87 21.40
CA ALA A 138 19.98 14.23 21.80
C ALA A 138 19.52 14.30 23.26
N ASN A 139 18.76 13.30 23.72
CA ASN A 139 18.32 13.19 25.10
C ASN A 139 19.48 12.86 26.06
N GLY A 140 20.52 12.18 25.60
CA GLY A 140 21.76 11.98 26.36
C GLY A 140 22.55 13.27 26.52
N ILE A 141 22.76 14.00 25.43
CA ILE A 141 23.50 15.28 25.39
C ILE A 141 22.77 16.38 26.18
N GLY A 142 21.45 16.48 26.03
CA GLY A 142 20.62 17.50 26.68
C GLY A 142 20.53 17.39 28.20
N ARG A 143 21.21 16.42 28.83
CA ARG A 143 21.39 16.36 30.29
C ARG A 143 22.46 17.32 30.79
N ASP A 144 23.39 17.72 29.93
CA ASP A 144 24.38 18.75 30.25
C ASP A 144 23.71 20.13 30.20
N PRO A 145 23.76 20.93 31.29
CA PRO A 145 23.26 22.30 31.31
C PRO A 145 23.82 23.21 30.21
N SER A 146 25.02 22.91 29.70
CA SER A 146 25.65 23.66 28.59
C SER A 146 24.97 23.42 27.23
N SER A 147 24.13 22.39 27.10
CA SER A 147 23.51 21.92 25.85
C SER A 147 21.99 22.11 25.80
N ALA A 148 21.49 23.23 26.32
CA ALA A 148 20.05 23.51 26.42
C ALA A 148 19.28 23.48 25.08
N SER A 149 19.92 23.86 23.97
CA SER A 149 19.32 23.83 22.63
C SER A 149 19.01 22.39 22.17
N VAL A 150 19.90 21.44 22.46
CA VAL A 150 19.72 20.02 22.12
C VAL A 150 18.59 19.39 22.94
N ALA A 151 18.45 19.79 24.21
CA ALA A 151 17.35 19.35 25.07
C ALA A 151 15.97 19.77 24.50
N ALA A 152 15.86 20.99 23.97
CA ALA A 152 14.62 21.48 23.35
C ALA A 152 14.25 20.64 22.09
N HIS A 153 15.22 20.30 21.24
CA HIS A 153 14.98 19.42 20.09
C HIS A 153 14.56 18.01 20.50
N ALA A 154 15.19 17.43 21.54
CA ALA A 154 14.78 16.13 22.07
C ALA A 154 13.33 16.14 22.56
N ALA A 155 12.90 17.22 23.23
CA ALA A 155 11.51 17.37 23.68
C ALA A 155 10.51 17.41 22.51
N ASN A 156 10.84 18.13 21.43
CA ASN A 156 10.01 18.19 20.22
C ASN A 156 9.88 16.81 19.55
N ILE A 157 10.99 16.09 19.39
CA ILE A 157 10.97 14.74 18.79
C ILE A 157 10.14 13.79 19.68
N LYS A 158 10.33 13.84 21.00
CA LYS A 158 9.54 13.04 21.96
C LYS A 158 8.03 13.30 21.84
N ARG A 159 7.64 14.57 21.69
CA ARG A 159 6.24 14.98 21.50
C ARG A 159 5.66 14.35 20.23
N ASP A 160 6.41 14.39 19.13
CA ASP A 160 5.91 13.99 17.80
C ASP A 160 5.96 12.47 17.58
N LEU A 161 6.82 11.76 18.32
CA LEU A 161 6.92 10.29 18.24
C LEU A 161 5.66 9.52 18.69
N ARG A 162 4.69 10.17 19.37
CA ARG A 162 3.41 9.61 19.88
C ARG A 162 3.29 8.09 19.72
N ARG A 163 3.97 7.35 20.60
CA ARG A 163 4.06 5.88 20.49
C ARG A 163 2.66 5.28 20.57
N PRO A 164 2.21 4.47 19.60
CA PRO A 164 0.89 3.85 19.69
C PRO A 164 0.83 2.95 20.93
N ARG A 165 -0.18 3.17 21.78
CA ARG A 165 -0.44 2.30 22.93
C ARG A 165 -0.65 0.87 22.43
N LYS A 166 0.10 -0.09 22.96
CA LYS A 166 -0.22 -1.52 22.76
C LYS A 166 -1.64 -1.73 23.25
N LYS A 167 -2.53 -2.24 22.39
CA LYS A 167 -3.80 -2.81 22.86
C LYS A 167 -3.45 -4.00 23.73
N GLU A 168 -3.80 -3.93 25.02
CA GLU A 168 -3.75 -5.10 25.89
C GLU A 168 -4.60 -6.20 25.26
N LYS A 169 -4.01 -7.38 25.11
CA LYS A 169 -4.77 -8.58 24.74
C LYS A 169 -5.72 -8.83 25.91
N LYS A 170 -7.03 -8.73 25.67
CA LYS A 170 -8.02 -9.24 26.63
C LYS A 170 -7.71 -10.72 26.85
N THR A 171 -7.22 -11.04 28.04
CA THR A 171 -7.11 -12.42 28.50
C THR A 171 -8.51 -13.03 28.49
N PRO A 172 -8.73 -14.23 27.93
CA PRO A 172 -10.01 -14.90 28.05
C PRO A 172 -10.32 -15.10 29.54
N SER A 173 -11.39 -14.49 30.03
CA SER A 173 -11.93 -14.80 31.35
C SER A 173 -12.45 -16.23 31.31
N THR A 174 -11.75 -17.13 32.00
CA THR A 174 -12.20 -18.51 32.24
C THR A 174 -13.58 -18.47 32.93
N PRO A 175 -14.58 -19.22 32.45
CA PRO A 175 -15.88 -19.27 33.12
C PRO A 175 -15.73 -20.01 34.46
N THR A 176 -16.09 -19.35 35.55
CA THR A 176 -16.26 -19.97 36.86
C THR A 176 -17.51 -20.84 36.81
N THR A 177 -17.33 -22.16 36.84
CA THR A 177 -18.43 -23.11 37.07
C THR A 177 -18.81 -23.05 38.56
N PRO A 178 -20.08 -22.80 38.93
CA PRO A 178 -20.51 -22.88 40.32
C PRO A 178 -20.64 -24.35 40.75
N VAL A 179 -20.24 -24.63 41.98
CA VAL A 179 -20.43 -25.90 42.71
C VAL A 179 -21.78 -25.88 43.40
#